data_AF-X1V864-F1
#
_entry.id   AF-X1V864-F1
#
_cell.length_a   1.000
_cell.length_b   1.000
_cell.length_c   1.000
_cell.angle_alpha   90.00
_cell.angle_beta   90.00
_cell.angle_gamma   90.00
#
_symmetry.space_group_name_H-M   'P 1'
#
loop_
_entity.id
_entity.type
_entity.pdbx_description
1 polymer ?
#
loop_
_entity_poly.entity_id
_entity_poly.type
_entity_poly.pdbx_seq_one_letter_code
_entity_poly.pdbx_strand_id
1 'polypeptide(L)'
;VRRYIDILAIGLMLALVPGRIGCFLNGCCYGRPTNLPWGVRFPYESLPYNSQINPDPKRNRADPQLQLPADYFSFTDSDQKRYPKAFEDLTDEQKNEVTRGRYRGLPVHPTQLYSSAAGGFWCFLLYLFWRRAQKARRSGGAGRLFTKPGQTFALMLIFYGVSRFCMEFLRDDNPFEFAGLTISQNIAVVIILLGAALMAVFQKMKPLAGRS
;
A
#
# COMPACT_ATOMS: atom_id res chain seq x y z
N VAL A 1 -18.21 -1.96 23.45
CA VAL A 1 -16.88 -1.87 22.80
C VAL A 1 -16.68 -2.87 21.65
N ARG A 2 -16.61 -4.19 21.88
CA ARG A 2 -16.28 -5.20 20.83
C ARG A 2 -17.15 -5.18 19.55
N ARG A 3 -18.43 -4.81 19.65
CA ARG A 3 -19.30 -4.67 18.46
C ARG A 3 -19.00 -3.41 17.65
N TYR A 4 -18.60 -2.32 18.31
CA TYR A 4 -18.26 -1.07 17.65
C TYR A 4 -16.97 -1.21 16.85
N ILE A 5 -15.95 -1.89 17.41
CA ILE A 5 -14.69 -2.13 16.68
C ILE A 5 -14.88 -3.02 15.44
N ASP A 6 -15.85 -3.95 15.44
CA ASP A 6 -16.19 -4.75 14.26
C ASP A 6 -16.76 -3.88 13.13
N ILE A 7 -17.59 -2.88 13.47
CA ILE A 7 -18.14 -1.93 12.48
C ILE A 7 -17.04 -0.98 12.00
N LEU A 8 -16.21 -0.49 12.92
CA LEU A 8 -15.06 0.35 12.62
C LEU A 8 -14.10 -0.34 11.64
N ALA A 9 -13.85 -1.65 11.81
CA ALA A 9 -12.99 -2.43 10.93
C ALA A 9 -13.42 -2.35 9.45
N ILE A 10 -14.73 -2.45 9.19
CA ILE A 10 -15.30 -2.35 7.85
C ILE A 10 -15.15 -0.91 7.34
N GLY A 11 -15.47 0.08 8.18
CA GLY A 11 -15.33 1.50 7.84
C GLY A 11 -13.90 1.91 7.50
N LEU A 12 -12.91 1.41 8.25
CA LEU A 12 -11.49 1.68 8.01
C LEU A 12 -11.02 1.12 6.66
N MET A 13 -11.45 -0.09 6.31
CA MET A 13 -11.12 -0.69 5.01
C MET A 13 -11.79 0.06 3.86
N LEU A 14 -13.02 0.53 4.05
CA LEU A 14 -13.69 1.37 3.07
C LEU A 14 -12.98 2.72 2.89
N ALA A 15 -12.57 3.37 3.98
CA ALA A 15 -11.86 4.64 3.96
C ALA A 15 -10.47 4.56 3.30
N LEU A 16 -9.82 3.39 3.34
CA LEU A 16 -8.54 3.16 2.68
C LEU A 16 -8.63 3.35 1.15
N VAL A 17 -9.77 3.01 0.54
CA VAL A 17 -9.96 3.00 -0.91
C VAL A 17 -9.75 4.40 -1.53
N PRO A 18 -10.54 5.44 -1.16
CA PRO A 18 -10.35 6.79 -1.71
C PRO A 18 -9.02 7.40 -1.32
N GLY A 19 -8.51 7.14 -0.10
CA GLY A 19 -7.21 7.65 0.33
C GLY A 19 -6.06 7.17 -0.57
N ARG A 20 -6.09 5.89 -0.99
CA ARG A 20 -5.09 5.32 -1.90
C ARG A 20 -5.27 5.76 -3.35
N ILE A 21 -6.50 6.05 -3.78
CA ILE A 21 -6.75 6.71 -5.07
C ILE A 21 -6.15 8.12 -5.07
N GLY A 22 -6.28 8.87 -3.97
CA GLY A 22 -5.61 10.17 -3.81
C GLY A 22 -4.09 10.07 -3.93
N CYS A 23 -3.46 9.07 -3.28
CA CYS A 23 -2.03 8.81 -3.43
C CYS A 23 -1.62 8.51 -4.88
N PHE A 24 -2.46 7.79 -5.63
CA PHE A 24 -2.23 7.51 -7.05
C PHE A 24 -2.21 8.79 -7.87
N LEU A 25 -3.21 9.67 -7.69
CA LEU A 25 -3.30 10.94 -8.40
C LEU A 25 -2.14 11.88 -8.07
N ASN A 26 -1.64 11.83 -6.83
CA ASN A 26 -0.47 12.60 -6.41
C ASN A 26 0.88 11.98 -6.86
N GLY A 27 0.88 10.75 -7.36
CA GLY A 27 2.10 10.05 -7.76
C GLY A 27 3.04 9.66 -6.61
N CYS A 28 2.52 9.48 -5.38
CA CYS A 28 3.32 8.98 -4.25
C CYS A 28 3.05 7.49 -3.97
N CYS A 29 3.96 6.81 -3.25
CA CYS A 29 3.84 5.39 -2.91
C CYS A 29 3.82 4.43 -4.12
N TYR A 30 4.62 4.72 -5.15
CA TYR A 30 4.67 3.96 -6.40
C TYR A 30 5.45 2.64 -6.27
N GLY A 31 5.23 1.78 -7.25
CA GLY A 31 5.90 0.50 -7.35
C GLY A 31 7.19 0.52 -8.15
N ARG A 32 7.84 -0.64 -8.20
CA ARG A 32 9.02 -0.88 -9.04
C ARG A 32 8.66 -0.81 -10.53
N PRO A 33 9.64 -0.55 -11.42
CA PRO A 33 9.44 -0.67 -12.85
C PRO A 33 8.93 -2.06 -13.24
N THR A 34 8.06 -2.10 -14.25
CA THR A 34 7.40 -3.33 -14.66
C THR A 34 7.10 -3.34 -16.15
N ASN A 35 7.21 -4.50 -16.79
CA ASN A 35 6.88 -4.67 -18.21
C ASN A 35 5.43 -5.15 -18.43
N LEU A 36 4.63 -5.21 -17.36
CA LEU A 36 3.25 -5.67 -17.43
C LEU A 36 2.37 -4.64 -18.18
N PRO A 37 1.34 -5.10 -18.92
CA PRO A 37 0.56 -4.23 -19.80
C PRO A 37 -0.29 -3.18 -19.05
N TRP A 38 -0.49 -3.35 -17.74
CA TRP A 38 -1.18 -2.39 -16.87
C TRP A 38 -0.23 -1.51 -16.04
N GLY A 39 1.08 -1.55 -16.33
CA GLY A 39 2.05 -0.62 -15.74
C GLY A 39 1.71 0.82 -16.11
N VAL A 40 1.81 1.72 -15.14
CA VAL A 40 1.46 3.14 -15.31
C VAL A 40 2.73 3.97 -15.43
N ARG A 41 2.76 4.88 -16.40
CA ARG A 41 3.83 5.88 -16.52
C ARG A 41 3.38 7.18 -15.88
N PHE A 42 4.21 7.69 -14.98
CA PHE A 42 4.00 8.99 -14.38
C PHE A 42 4.72 10.07 -15.18
N PRO A 43 4.23 11.33 -15.16
CA PRO A 43 4.81 12.42 -15.94
C PRO A 43 6.24 12.75 -15.48
N TYR A 44 6.96 13.48 -16.32
CA TYR A 44 8.23 14.11 -15.97
C TYR A 44 8.09 14.92 -14.67
N GLU A 45 9.17 15.06 -13.89
CA GLU A 45 9.21 15.66 -12.53
C GLU A 45 8.46 14.95 -11.41
N SER A 46 7.62 13.97 -11.72
CA SER A 46 6.95 13.19 -10.67
C SER A 46 7.97 12.47 -9.78
N LEU A 47 7.60 12.21 -8.52
CA LEU A 47 8.42 11.39 -7.60
C LEU A 47 8.88 10.04 -8.20
N PRO A 48 8.02 9.26 -8.88
CA PRO A 48 8.45 8.02 -9.56
C PRO A 48 9.46 8.28 -10.66
N TYR A 49 9.28 9.34 -11.47
CA TYR A 49 10.24 9.68 -12.52
C TYR A 49 11.60 10.04 -11.91
N ASN A 50 11.62 10.90 -10.89
CA ASN A 50 12.84 11.34 -10.22
C ASN A 50 13.58 10.20 -9.50
N SER A 51 12.86 9.18 -9.05
CA SER A 51 13.50 7.97 -8.51
C SER A 51 14.16 7.15 -9.59
N GLN A 52 13.56 7.01 -10.78
CA GLN A 52 14.13 6.19 -11.85
C GLN A 52 15.48 6.74 -12.36
N ILE A 53 15.65 8.06 -12.34
CA ILE A 53 16.84 8.74 -12.89
C ILE A 53 18.02 8.82 -11.91
N ASN A 54 17.84 8.33 -10.68
CA ASN A 54 18.85 8.35 -9.63
C ASN A 54 19.17 6.93 -9.14
N PRO A 55 20.43 6.64 -8.77
CA PRO A 55 20.73 5.41 -8.03
C PRO A 55 20.07 5.45 -6.64
N ASP A 56 19.80 4.29 -6.05
CA ASP A 56 19.32 4.17 -4.66
C ASP A 56 19.98 2.97 -3.97
N PRO A 57 21.16 3.17 -3.36
CA PRO A 57 21.87 2.11 -2.64
C PRO A 57 21.05 1.52 -1.48
N LYS A 58 20.16 2.30 -0.85
CA LYS A 58 19.29 1.82 0.26
C LYS A 58 18.25 0.80 -0.23
N ARG A 59 18.07 0.70 -1.54
CA ARG A 59 17.22 -0.28 -2.23
C ARG A 59 18.02 -1.32 -3.02
N ASN A 60 19.33 -1.44 -2.78
CA ASN A 60 20.24 -2.27 -3.57
C ASN A 60 20.24 -1.91 -5.07
N ARG A 61 20.02 -0.62 -5.38
CA ARG A 61 20.05 -0.09 -6.74
C ARG A 61 21.30 0.77 -6.91
N ALA A 62 22.37 0.17 -7.41
CA ALA A 62 23.64 0.87 -7.65
C ALA A 62 23.56 1.88 -8.81
N ASP A 63 22.77 1.55 -9.84
CA ASP A 63 22.63 2.36 -11.06
C ASP A 63 21.20 2.89 -11.23
N PRO A 64 21.02 4.07 -11.86
CA PRO A 64 19.70 4.58 -12.20
C PRO A 64 19.00 3.65 -13.20
N GLN A 65 17.68 3.51 -13.05
CA GLN A 65 16.84 2.72 -13.96
C GLN A 65 16.68 3.41 -15.32
N LEU A 66 16.65 4.75 -15.34
CA LEU A 66 16.56 5.58 -16.53
C LEU A 66 17.78 6.50 -16.62
N GLN A 67 18.62 6.29 -17.63
CA GLN A 67 19.81 7.10 -17.83
C GLN A 67 19.48 8.31 -18.70
N LEU A 68 19.57 9.50 -18.10
CA LEU A 68 19.43 10.77 -18.79
C LEU A 68 20.80 11.35 -19.15
N PRO A 69 20.91 12.03 -20.30
CA PRO A 69 22.08 12.85 -20.63
C PRO A 69 22.30 13.98 -19.61
N ALA A 70 23.55 14.43 -19.46
CA ALA A 70 23.95 15.37 -18.42
C ALA A 70 23.24 16.74 -18.52
N ASP A 71 22.89 17.16 -19.74
CA ASP A 71 22.21 18.41 -20.05
C ASP A 71 20.73 18.44 -19.62
N TYR A 72 20.15 17.32 -19.18
CA TYR A 72 18.80 17.26 -18.61
C TYR A 72 18.78 17.57 -17.11
N PHE A 73 19.93 17.68 -16.46
CA PHE A 73 20.02 17.95 -15.02
C PHE A 73 20.29 19.43 -14.74
N SER A 74 19.69 19.94 -13.68
CA SER A 74 19.86 21.32 -13.22
C SER A 74 20.97 21.43 -12.18
N PHE A 75 20.88 20.61 -11.12
CA PHE A 75 21.87 20.56 -10.05
C PHE A 75 21.99 19.16 -9.45
N THR A 76 23.09 18.95 -8.72
CA THR A 76 23.33 17.74 -7.92
C THR A 76 23.49 18.15 -6.47
N ASP A 77 22.81 17.46 -5.57
CA ASP A 77 22.86 17.73 -4.13
C ASP A 77 24.10 17.07 -3.48
N SER A 78 24.39 17.44 -2.24
CA SER A 78 25.43 16.90 -1.36
C SER A 78 25.46 15.36 -1.34
N ASP A 79 24.29 14.71 -1.38
CA ASP A 79 24.14 13.25 -1.45
C ASP A 79 24.36 12.65 -2.86
N GLN A 80 24.94 13.40 -3.80
CA GLN A 80 25.14 13.01 -5.21
C GLN A 80 23.84 12.71 -5.97
N LYS A 81 22.70 13.12 -5.43
CA LYS A 81 21.39 12.97 -6.07
C LYS A 81 21.20 14.07 -7.12
N ARG A 82 20.86 13.68 -8.34
CA ARG A 82 20.70 14.57 -9.48
C ARG A 82 19.24 14.99 -9.61
N TYR A 83 19.02 16.28 -9.81
CA TYR A 83 17.69 16.84 -10.02
C TYR A 83 17.55 17.27 -11.47
N PRO A 84 16.45 16.87 -12.14
CA PRO A 84 16.23 17.24 -13.52
C PRO A 84 15.92 18.74 -13.64
N LYS A 85 16.11 19.32 -14.82
CA LYS A 85 15.63 20.68 -15.14
C LYS A 85 14.12 20.73 -15.06
N ALA A 86 13.58 21.92 -14.76
CA ALA A 86 12.15 22.12 -14.82
C ALA A 86 11.62 21.85 -16.24
N PHE A 87 10.40 21.35 -16.39
CA PHE A 87 9.82 21.02 -17.68
C PHE A 87 9.79 22.26 -18.59
N GLU A 88 9.54 23.43 -18.02
CA GLU A 88 9.51 24.71 -18.72
C GLU A 88 10.89 25.07 -19.32
N ASP A 89 11.97 24.74 -18.60
CA ASP A 89 13.36 25.04 -18.95
C ASP A 89 13.96 24.10 -20.00
N LEU A 90 13.23 23.04 -20.36
CA LEU A 90 13.63 22.11 -21.42
C LEU A 90 13.42 22.73 -22.81
N THR A 91 14.33 22.41 -23.74
CA THR A 91 14.13 22.68 -25.16
C THR A 91 12.93 21.88 -25.70
N ASP A 92 12.32 22.32 -26.80
CA ASP A 92 11.16 21.62 -27.36
C ASP A 92 11.46 20.17 -27.78
N GLU A 93 12.70 19.91 -28.22
CA GLU A 93 13.18 18.57 -28.53
C GLU A 93 13.27 17.70 -27.26
N GLN A 94 13.87 18.22 -26.18
CA GLN A 94 13.94 17.53 -24.90
C GLN A 94 12.55 17.27 -24.32
N LYS A 95 11.62 18.25 -24.41
CA LYS A 95 10.21 18.09 -24.00
C LYS A 95 9.54 16.93 -24.74
N ASN A 96 9.77 16.80 -26.04
CA ASN A 96 9.25 15.69 -26.82
C ASN A 96 9.87 14.35 -26.39
N GLU A 97 11.17 14.31 -26.15
CA GLU A 97 11.87 13.09 -25.72
C GLU A 97 11.42 12.56 -24.36
N VAL A 98 11.17 13.43 -23.38
CA VAL A 98 10.68 13.02 -22.05
C VAL A 98 9.19 12.66 -22.05
N THR A 99 8.41 13.21 -22.99
CA THR A 99 6.96 12.99 -23.04
C THR A 99 6.58 11.79 -23.93
N ARG A 100 7.26 11.62 -25.06
CA ARG A 100 6.92 10.65 -26.10
C ARG A 100 8.10 9.82 -26.60
N GLY A 101 9.32 10.32 -26.41
CA GLY A 101 10.54 9.68 -26.88
C GLY A 101 11.17 8.70 -25.90
N ARG A 102 12.51 8.64 -25.96
CA ARG A 102 13.33 7.61 -25.30
C ARG A 102 13.49 7.84 -23.80
N TYR A 103 13.43 9.10 -23.36
CA TYR A 103 13.63 9.50 -21.98
C TYR A 103 12.32 9.58 -21.18
N ARG A 104 11.26 8.93 -21.66
CA ARG A 104 10.02 8.83 -20.91
C ARG A 104 10.17 7.91 -19.71
N GLY A 105 9.49 8.26 -18.62
CA GLY A 105 9.43 7.43 -17.42
C GLY A 105 9.05 5.98 -17.74
N LEU A 106 9.79 5.05 -17.13
CA LEU A 106 9.50 3.62 -17.19
C LEU A 106 8.14 3.35 -16.54
N PRO A 107 7.35 2.42 -17.12
CA PRO A 107 6.11 1.97 -16.50
C PRO A 107 6.41 1.34 -15.13
N VAL A 108 5.63 1.70 -14.11
CA VAL A 108 5.75 1.17 -12.74
C VAL A 108 4.47 0.46 -12.32
N HIS A 109 4.59 -0.45 -11.35
CA HIS A 109 3.41 -1.06 -10.74
C HIS A 109 2.56 0.03 -10.04
N PRO A 110 1.27 0.20 -10.37
CA PRO A 110 0.36 1.11 -9.68
C PRO A 110 -0.08 0.53 -8.33
N THR A 111 0.86 0.38 -7.41
CA THR A 111 0.69 -0.21 -6.06
C THR A 111 -0.41 0.45 -5.24
N GLN A 112 -0.70 1.72 -5.52
CA GLN A 112 -1.78 2.48 -4.90
C GLN A 112 -3.14 1.92 -5.32
N LEU A 113 -3.34 1.62 -6.61
CA LEU A 113 -4.56 1.01 -7.11
C LEU A 113 -4.72 -0.42 -6.61
N TYR A 114 -3.62 -1.19 -6.52
CA TYR A 114 -3.65 -2.51 -5.89
C TYR A 114 -4.08 -2.42 -4.42
N SER A 115 -3.58 -1.42 -3.69
CA SER A 115 -3.97 -1.18 -2.29
C SER A 115 -5.43 -0.78 -2.15
N SER A 116 -5.95 0.06 -3.05
CA SER A 116 -7.37 0.41 -3.11
C SER A 116 -8.25 -0.81 -3.41
N ALA A 117 -7.86 -1.62 -4.40
CA ALA A 117 -8.58 -2.83 -4.77
C ALA A 117 -8.59 -3.84 -3.61
N ALA A 118 -7.44 -4.06 -2.96
CA ALA A 118 -7.34 -4.90 -1.77
C ALA A 118 -8.23 -4.37 -0.63
N GLY A 119 -8.22 -3.06 -0.37
CA GLY A 119 -9.09 -2.43 0.64
C GLY A 119 -10.57 -2.68 0.38
N GLY A 120 -11.02 -2.49 -0.86
CA GLY A 120 -12.41 -2.76 -1.26
C GLY A 120 -12.78 -4.24 -1.14
N PHE A 121 -11.89 -5.14 -1.60
CA PHE A 121 -12.06 -6.58 -1.49
C PHE A 121 -12.19 -7.04 -0.04
N TRP A 122 -11.29 -6.60 0.84
CA TRP A 122 -11.35 -6.94 2.26
C TRP A 122 -12.53 -6.30 2.97
N CYS A 123 -12.89 -5.06 2.64
CA CYS A 123 -14.12 -4.44 3.13
C CYS A 123 -15.35 -5.31 2.83
N PHE A 124 -15.47 -5.77 1.59
CA PHE A 124 -16.57 -6.64 1.16
C PHE A 124 -16.56 -7.98 1.91
N LEU A 125 -15.42 -8.66 1.97
CA LEU A 125 -15.31 -9.96 2.67
C LEU A 125 -15.58 -9.83 4.18
N LEU A 126 -15.04 -8.79 4.82
CA LEU A 126 -15.28 -8.53 6.24
C LEU A 126 -16.75 -8.19 6.50
N TYR A 127 -17.40 -7.44 5.61
CA TYR A 127 -18.83 -7.18 5.68
C TYR A 127 -19.65 -8.46 5.58
N LEU A 128 -19.35 -9.34 4.61
CA LEU A 128 -20.02 -10.64 4.47
C LEU A 128 -19.81 -11.51 5.71
N PHE A 129 -18.57 -11.56 6.21
CA PHE A 129 -18.23 -12.29 7.42
C PHE A 129 -18.99 -11.75 8.64
N TRP A 130 -19.01 -10.44 8.83
CA TRP A 130 -19.74 -9.78 9.91
C TRP A 130 -21.24 -10.04 9.82
N ARG A 131 -21.83 -9.94 8.63
CA ARG A 131 -23.25 -10.23 8.37
C ARG A 131 -23.58 -11.69 8.69
N ARG A 132 -22.75 -12.63 8.25
CA ARG A 132 -22.86 -14.06 8.57
C ARG A 132 -22.77 -14.30 10.08
N ALA A 133 -21.80 -13.68 10.75
CA ALA A 133 -21.63 -13.80 12.20
C ALA A 133 -22.83 -13.23 12.97
N GLN A 134 -23.40 -12.10 12.54
CA GLN A 134 -24.62 -11.55 13.13
C GLN A 134 -25.82 -12.48 12.96
N LYS A 135 -26.02 -13.05 11.77
CA LYS A 135 -27.12 -14.01 11.53
C LYS A 135 -26.97 -15.24 12.43
N ALA A 136 -25.77 -15.82 12.50
CA ALA A 136 -25.49 -16.97 13.37
C ALA A 136 -25.74 -16.67 14.85
N ARG A 137 -25.43 -15.46 15.33
CA ARG A 137 -25.72 -15.02 16.70
C ARG A 137 -27.23 -14.96 16.97
N ARG A 138 -28.02 -14.44 16.02
CA ARG A 138 -29.48 -14.32 16.15
C ARG A 138 -30.17 -15.68 16.16
N SER A 139 -29.67 -16.64 15.38
CA SER A 139 -30.21 -18.00 15.30
C SER A 139 -29.72 -18.94 16.42
N GLY A 140 -29.27 -18.42 17.57
CA GLY A 140 -28.81 -19.23 18.71
C GLY A 140 -27.42 -19.87 18.56
N GLY A 141 -26.75 -19.72 17.42
CA GLY A 141 -25.43 -20.29 17.12
C GLY A 141 -24.24 -19.52 17.72
N ALA A 142 -24.43 -18.78 18.82
CA ALA A 142 -23.44 -17.87 19.39
C ALA A 142 -22.15 -18.57 19.91
N GLY A 143 -22.18 -19.90 20.05
CA GLY A 143 -21.04 -20.73 20.46
C GLY A 143 -20.13 -21.20 19.32
N ARG A 144 -20.45 -20.93 18.05
CA ARG A 144 -19.63 -21.38 16.92
C ARG A 144 -18.30 -20.59 16.83
N LEU A 145 -17.29 -21.23 16.25
CA LEU A 145 -16.03 -20.56 15.90
C LEU A 145 -16.34 -19.35 14.99
N PHE A 146 -15.66 -18.23 15.22
CA PHE A 146 -15.80 -17.02 14.40
C PHE A 146 -17.15 -16.28 14.48
N THR A 147 -17.96 -16.52 15.54
CA THR A 147 -19.22 -15.80 15.76
C THR A 147 -19.19 -14.88 16.96
N LYS A 148 -18.06 -14.61 17.61
CA LYS A 148 -17.97 -13.73 18.79
C LYS A 148 -17.63 -12.27 18.42
N PRO A 149 -18.12 -11.27 19.17
CA PRO A 149 -17.81 -9.85 18.88
C PRO A 149 -16.30 -9.57 18.96
N GLY A 150 -15.79 -8.72 18.07
CA GLY A 150 -14.38 -8.33 17.96
C GLY A 150 -13.57 -9.12 16.93
N GLN A 151 -14.12 -10.23 16.43
CA GLN A 151 -13.42 -11.09 15.48
C GLN A 151 -13.33 -10.50 14.07
N THR A 152 -14.26 -9.62 13.69
CA THR A 152 -14.17 -8.94 12.38
C THR A 152 -12.98 -7.98 12.41
N PHE A 153 -12.81 -7.25 13.52
CA PHE A 153 -11.65 -6.39 13.74
C PHE A 153 -10.32 -7.17 13.76
N ALA A 154 -10.27 -8.31 14.46
CA ALA A 154 -9.08 -9.16 14.47
C ALA A 154 -8.72 -9.68 13.06
N LEU A 155 -9.71 -10.13 12.28
CA LEU A 155 -9.50 -10.53 10.88
C LEU A 155 -9.02 -9.36 10.02
N MET A 156 -9.57 -8.17 10.23
CA MET A 156 -9.15 -6.98 9.52
C MET A 156 -7.66 -6.70 9.71
N LEU A 157 -7.14 -6.81 10.94
CA LEU A 157 -5.72 -6.60 11.22
C LEU A 157 -4.85 -7.63 10.49
N ILE A 158 -5.24 -8.90 10.52
CA ILE A 158 -4.51 -9.98 9.86
C ILE A 158 -4.49 -9.76 8.34
N PHE A 159 -5.65 -9.59 7.70
CA PHE A 159 -5.72 -9.44 6.24
C PHE A 159 -5.09 -8.15 5.74
N TYR A 160 -5.27 -7.05 6.47
CA TYR A 160 -4.59 -5.80 6.17
C TYR A 160 -3.08 -5.96 6.27
N GLY A 161 -2.58 -6.54 7.36
CA GLY A 161 -1.16 -6.77 7.58
C GLY A 161 -0.55 -7.66 6.50
N VAL A 162 -1.19 -8.78 6.16
CA VAL A 162 -0.72 -9.67 5.07
C VAL A 162 -0.68 -8.91 3.74
N SER A 163 -1.74 -8.18 3.41
CA SER A 163 -1.78 -7.39 2.17
C SER A 163 -0.68 -6.34 2.14
N ARG A 164 -0.44 -5.64 3.25
CA ARG A 164 0.64 -4.65 3.37
C ARG A 164 2.02 -5.26 3.22
N PHE A 165 2.24 -6.41 3.83
CA PHE A 165 3.50 -7.14 3.71
C PHE A 165 3.78 -7.54 2.25
N CYS A 166 2.79 -8.12 1.56
CA CYS A 166 2.91 -8.52 0.16
C CYS A 166 3.09 -7.30 -0.78
N MET A 167 2.36 -6.22 -0.53
CA MET A 167 2.43 -5.01 -1.34
C MET A 167 3.79 -4.34 -1.31
N GLU A 168 4.53 -4.46 -0.21
CA GLU A 168 5.84 -3.84 -0.07
C GLU A 168 6.88 -4.42 -1.03
N PHE A 169 6.79 -5.70 -1.40
CA PHE A 169 7.69 -6.29 -2.40
C PHE A 169 7.58 -5.62 -3.76
N LEU A 170 6.40 -5.06 -4.06
CA LEU A 170 6.14 -4.33 -5.29
C LEU A 170 6.49 -2.85 -5.18
N ARG A 171 6.70 -2.30 -3.97
CA ARG A 171 6.99 -0.88 -3.73
C ARG A 171 8.46 -0.56 -3.90
N ASP A 172 8.73 0.65 -4.39
CA ASP A 172 10.10 1.14 -4.63
C ASP A 172 10.51 2.29 -3.69
N ASP A 173 9.60 2.81 -2.87
CA ASP A 173 9.78 4.10 -2.18
C ASP A 173 10.32 4.06 -0.74
N ASN A 174 10.45 2.88 -0.12
CA ASN A 174 10.74 2.74 1.30
C ASN A 174 12.01 1.90 1.59
N PRO A 175 13.09 2.45 2.16
CA PRO A 175 14.38 1.76 2.25
C PRO A 175 14.34 0.42 2.99
N PHE A 176 15.31 -0.46 2.70
CA PHE A 176 15.58 -1.64 3.54
C PHE A 176 16.33 -1.19 4.79
N GLU A 177 15.90 -1.65 5.96
CA GLU A 177 16.51 -1.24 7.22
C GLU A 177 16.83 -2.44 8.11
N PHE A 178 15.80 -2.96 8.80
CA PHE A 178 15.98 -3.95 9.85
C PHE A 178 15.76 -5.38 9.31
N ALA A 179 16.77 -6.24 9.51
CA ALA A 179 16.75 -7.66 9.11
C ALA A 179 16.50 -7.90 7.60
N GLY A 180 16.87 -6.95 6.73
CA GLY A 180 16.64 -7.04 5.28
C GLY A 180 15.19 -6.84 4.85
N LEU A 181 14.29 -6.51 5.79
CA LEU A 181 12.92 -6.10 5.53
C LEU A 181 12.78 -4.58 5.62
N THR A 182 11.75 -4.03 4.99
CA THR A 182 11.43 -2.61 5.15
C THR A 182 10.71 -2.37 6.49
N ILE A 183 10.72 -1.12 6.98
CA ILE A 183 9.93 -0.72 8.16
C ILE A 183 8.46 -1.15 8.01
N SER A 184 7.88 -0.96 6.83
CA SER A 184 6.49 -1.27 6.56
C SER A 184 6.19 -2.77 6.68
N GLN A 185 7.13 -3.62 6.27
CA GLN A 185 7.02 -5.07 6.45
C GLN A 185 7.09 -5.48 7.92
N ASN A 186 8.01 -4.90 8.70
CA ASN A 186 8.13 -5.19 10.12
C ASN A 186 6.86 -4.78 10.89
N ILE A 187 6.33 -3.57 10.61
CA ILE A 187 5.06 -3.11 11.19
C ILE A 187 3.92 -4.06 10.79
N ALA A 188 3.87 -4.51 9.54
CA ALA A 188 2.85 -5.45 9.08
C ALA A 188 2.88 -6.77 9.85
N VAL A 189 4.07 -7.34 10.12
CA VAL A 189 4.23 -8.55 10.93
C VAL A 189 3.67 -8.35 12.34
N VAL A 190 4.00 -7.23 13.01
CA VAL A 190 3.48 -6.93 14.35
C VAL A 190 1.95 -6.83 14.34
N ILE A 191 1.37 -6.18 13.32
CA ILE A 191 -0.09 -6.06 13.16
C ILE A 191 -0.75 -7.43 12.98
N ILE A 192 -0.14 -8.33 12.21
CA ILE A 192 -0.65 -9.70 12.01
C ILE A 192 -0.66 -10.47 13.32
N LEU A 193 0.46 -10.43 14.07
CA LEU A 193 0.59 -11.11 15.36
C LEU A 193 -0.42 -10.57 16.38
N LEU A 194 -0.59 -9.25 16.44
CA LEU A 194 -1.61 -8.62 17.28
C LEU A 194 -3.02 -9.07 16.90
N GLY A 195 -3.33 -9.11 15.60
CA GLY A 195 -4.62 -9.61 15.11
C GLY A 195 -4.88 -11.05 15.51
N ALA A 196 -3.88 -11.93 15.40
CA ALA A 196 -3.97 -13.33 15.81
C ALA A 196 -4.17 -13.49 17.33
N ALA A 197 -3.43 -12.72 18.13
CA ALA A 197 -3.59 -12.70 19.59
C ALA A 197 -4.99 -12.23 20.00
N LEU A 198 -5.47 -11.12 19.42
CA LEU A 198 -6.82 -10.60 19.66
C LEU A 198 -7.90 -11.60 19.24
N MET A 199 -7.71 -12.31 18.12
CA MET A 199 -8.60 -13.37 17.68
C MET A 199 -8.75 -14.46 18.74
N ALA A 200 -7.63 -14.97 19.26
CA ALA A 200 -7.60 -16.00 20.29
C ALA A 200 -8.26 -15.52 21.59
N VAL A 201 -7.98 -14.28 22.00
CA VAL A 201 -8.60 -13.66 23.19
C VAL A 201 -10.11 -13.52 23.02
N PHE A 202 -10.58 -12.92 21.92
CA PHE A 202 -12.01 -12.74 21.67
C PHE A 202 -12.77 -14.06 21.53
N GLN A 203 -12.12 -15.11 21.01
CA GLN A 203 -12.67 -16.45 20.95
C GLN A 203 -12.89 -17.06 22.34
N LYS A 204 -12.03 -16.75 23.33
CA LYS A 204 -12.15 -17.25 24.71
C LYS A 204 -13.12 -16.44 25.58
N MET A 205 -13.31 -15.15 25.29
CA MET A 205 -14.22 -14.31 26.07
C MET A 205 -15.68 -14.77 25.97
N LYS A 206 -16.40 -14.77 27.11
CA LYS A 206 -17.85 -15.04 27.13
C LYS A 206 -18.61 -13.92 26.37
N PRO A 207 -19.74 -14.25 25.71
CA PRO A 207 -20.65 -13.21 25.24
C PRO A 207 -21.08 -12.39 26.46
N LEU A 208 -21.07 -11.05 26.35
CA LEU A 208 -21.67 -10.22 27.40
C LEU A 208 -23.14 -10.64 27.50
N ALA A 209 -23.55 -11.12 28.68
CA ALA A 209 -24.95 -11.39 28.97
C ALA A 209 -25.74 -10.12 28.63
N GLY A 210 -26.69 -10.25 27.70
CA GLY A 210 -27.62 -9.15 27.45
C GLY A 210 -28.38 -8.90 28.74
N ARG A 211 -28.38 -7.66 29.23
CA ARG A 211 -29.47 -7.20 30.09
C ARG A 211 -30.74 -7.35 29.26
N SER A 212 -31.63 -8.21 29.75
CA SER A 212 -33.04 -8.32 29.36
C SER A 212 -33.71 -6.96 29.35
#